data_AF-A0A967IKR7-F1
#
_entry.id   AF-A0A967IKR7-F1
#
_cell.length_a   1.000
_cell.length_b   1.000
_cell.length_c   1.000
_cell.angle_alpha   90.00
_cell.angle_beta   90.00
_cell.angle_gamma   90.00
#
_symmetry.space_group_name_H-M   'P 1'
#
loop_
_entity.id
_entity.type
_entity.pdbx_description
1 polymer ?
#
loop_
_entity_poly.entity_id
_entity_poly.type
_entity_poly.pdbx_seq_one_letter_code
_entity_poly.pdbx_strand_id
1 'polypeptide(L)' 'EPGIRCVAAPVHNHTGQVIASISVAGRTTSVTSNRVPELIRVTRDTAYKISMRLGYREARKISSVRPDRIRAV' A
#
# COMPACT_ATOMS: atom_id res chain seq x y z
N GLU A 1 15.67 7.12 -4.30
CA GLU A 1 16.65 8.16 -3.93
C GLU A 1 17.21 7.84 -2.56
N PRO A 2 18.53 7.78 -2.38
CA PRO A 2 19.13 7.69 -1.05
C PRO A 2 18.53 8.73 -0.10
N GLY A 3 18.11 8.30 1.10
CA GLY A 3 17.49 9.19 2.08
C GLY A 3 15.99 9.43 1.90
N ILE A 4 15.35 8.82 0.90
CA ILE A 4 13.89 8.71 0.80
C ILE A 4 13.45 7.32 1.23
N ARG A 5 12.31 7.25 1.91
CA ARG A 5 11.59 6.00 2.17
C ARG A 5 10.18 6.12 1.62
N CYS A 6 9.73 5.06 0.97
CA CYS A 6 8.39 4.97 0.41
C CYS A 6 7.61 3.77 0.96
N VAL A 7 6.30 3.92 1.11
CA VAL A 7 5.34 2.82 1.27
C VAL A 7 4.30 2.91 0.15
N ALA A 8 3.80 1.78 -0.32
CA ALA A 8 2.81 1.76 -1.40
C ALA A 8 1.77 0.65 -1.18
N ALA A 9 0.58 0.83 -1.74
CA ALA A 9 -0.47 -0.17 -1.76
C ALA A 9 -1.15 -0.24 -3.14
N PRO A 10 -1.54 -1.45 -3.59
CA PRO A 10 -2.19 -1.66 -4.88
C PRO A 10 -3.66 -1.24 -4.85
N VAL A 11 -4.14 -0.74 -5.98
CA VAL A 11 -5.55 -0.44 -6.26
C VAL A 11 -6.07 -1.48 -7.25
N HIS A 12 -7.19 -2.11 -6.90
CA HIS A 12 -7.84 -3.13 -7.71
C HIS A 12 -9.09 -2.58 -8.40
N ASN A 13 -9.36 -3.06 -9.60
CA ASN A 13 -10.63 -2.81 -10.30
C ASN A 13 -11.72 -3.82 -9.87
N HIS A 14 -12.91 -3.72 -10.47
CA HIS A 14 -14.02 -4.64 -10.21
C HIS A 14 -13.76 -6.11 -10.56
N THR A 15 -12.78 -6.41 -11.44
CA THR A 15 -12.37 -7.79 -11.75
C THR A 15 -11.32 -8.34 -10.77
N GLY A 16 -10.86 -7.52 -9.81
CA GLY A 16 -9.82 -7.87 -8.86
C GLY A 16 -8.40 -7.76 -9.41
N GLN A 17 -8.21 -7.20 -10.60
CA GLN A 17 -6.91 -6.94 -11.17
C GLN A 17 -6.31 -5.65 -10.57
N VAL A 18 -5.01 -5.68 -10.30
CA VAL A 18 -4.26 -4.47 -9.92
C VAL A 18 -4.15 -3.57 -11.15
N ILE A 19 -4.72 -2.37 -11.09
CA ILE A 19 -4.71 -1.40 -12.20
C ILE A 19 -3.94 -0.12 -11.88
N ALA A 20 -3.66 0.14 -10.60
CA ALA A 20 -2.90 1.28 -10.14
C ALA A 20 -2.27 1.00 -8.77
N SER A 21 -1.49 1.93 -8.26
CA SER A 21 -1.02 1.95 -6.88
C SER A 21 -1.05 3.37 -6.33
N ILE A 22 -1.17 3.49 -5.02
CA ILE A 22 -0.92 4.75 -4.31
C ILE A 22 0.28 4.57 -3.41
N SER A 23 1.03 5.65 -3.20
CA SER A 23 2.25 5.62 -2.40
C SER A 23 2.41 6.88 -1.55
N VAL A 24 3.13 6.72 -0.44
CA VAL A 24 3.55 7.82 0.43
C VAL A 24 5.07 7.78 0.49
N ALA A 25 5.71 8.85 0.01
CA ALA A 25 7.15 9.02 0.03
C ALA A 25 7.55 10.18 0.94
N GLY A 26 8.71 10.06 1.57
CA GLY A 26 9.30 11.16 2.34
C GLY A 26 10.71 10.85 2.80
N ARG A 27 11.37 11.86 3.40
CA ARG A 27 12.72 11.71 3.96
C ARG A 27 12.75 10.63 5.02
N THR A 28 13.83 9.86 5.11
CA THR A 28 14.03 8.82 6.14
C THR A 28 13.96 9.36 7.57
N THR A 29 14.22 10.66 7.76
CA THR A 29 14.06 11.37 9.04
C THR A 29 12.61 11.63 9.44
N SER A 30 11.69 11.68 8.47
CA SER A 30 10.24 11.89 8.70
C SER A 30 9.44 10.58 8.56
N VAL A 31 9.82 9.74 7.60
CA VAL A 31 9.30 8.38 7.36
C VAL A 31 10.26 7.40 8.03
N THR A 32 10.29 7.49 9.35
CA THR A 32 11.14 6.65 10.21
C THR A 32 10.62 5.21 10.25
N SER A 33 11.50 4.25 10.53
CA SER A 33 11.14 2.82 10.54
C SER A 33 9.98 2.48 11.50
N ASN A 34 9.85 3.17 12.63
CA ASN A 34 8.75 2.98 13.59
C ASN A 34 7.40 3.51 13.08
N ARG A 35 7.38 4.46 12.13
CA ARG A 35 6.14 4.98 11.51
C ARG A 35 5.69 4.17 10.31
N VAL A 36 6.58 3.35 9.74
CA VAL A 36 6.26 2.51 8.56
C VAL A 36 5.02 1.63 8.77
N PRO A 37 4.83 0.93 9.91
CA PRO A 37 3.62 0.11 10.11
C PRO A 37 2.32 0.93 10.05
N GLU A 38 2.33 2.13 10.63
CA GLU A 38 1.19 3.05 10.59
C GLU A 38 0.91 3.52 9.17
N LEU A 39 1.94 3.96 8.46
CA LEU A 39 1.84 4.44 7.08
C LEU A 39 1.37 3.33 6.13
N ILE A 40 1.81 2.08 6.32
CA ILE A 40 1.32 0.91 5.59
C ILE A 40 -0.18 0.75 5.81
N ARG A 41 -0.65 0.81 7.07
CA ARG A 41 -2.07 0.67 7.39
C ARG A 41 -2.91 1.73 6.68
N VAL A 42 -2.53 3.00 6.80
CA VAL A 42 -3.27 4.13 6.20
C VAL A 42 -3.25 4.05 4.67
N THR A 43 -2.09 3.76 4.08
CA THR A 43 -1.94 3.64 2.62
C THR A 43 -2.77 2.48 2.07
N ARG A 44 -2.77 1.33 2.76
CA ARG A 44 -3.58 0.17 2.36
C ARG A 44 -5.07 0.44 2.48
N ASP A 45 -5.53 1.02 3.58
CA ASP A 45 -6.94 1.38 3.78
C ASP A 45 -7.43 2.37 2.73
N THR A 46 -6.59 3.36 2.40
CA THR A 46 -6.89 4.32 1.34
C THR A 46 -6.99 3.64 -0.04
N ALA A 47 -6.03 2.76 -0.37
CA ALA A 47 -6.05 2.03 -1.63
C ALA A 47 -7.27 1.10 -1.74
N TYR A 48 -7.68 0.49 -0.63
CA TYR A 48 -8.88 -0.33 -0.54
C TYR A 48 -10.15 0.51 -0.77
N LYS A 49 -10.28 1.68 -0.12
CA LYS A 49 -11.39 2.60 -0.34
C LYS A 49 -11.50 3.05 -1.80
N ILE A 50 -10.37 3.31 -2.47
CA ILE A 50 -10.35 3.60 -3.90
C ILE A 50 -10.82 2.39 -4.70
N SER A 51 -10.30 1.19 -4.40
CA SER A 51 -10.69 -0.05 -5.06
C SER A 51 -12.21 -0.31 -4.95
N MET A 52 -12.78 -0.12 -3.75
CA MET A 52 -14.22 -0.26 -3.50
C MET A 52 -15.05 0.70 -4.36
N ARG A 53 -14.59 1.95 -4.53
CA ARG A 53 -15.24 2.94 -5.42
C ARG A 53 -15.13 2.56 -6.89
N LEU A 54 -14.10 1.80 -7.28
CA LEU A 54 -13.93 1.25 -8.62
C LEU A 54 -14.70 -0.06 -8.84
N GLY A 55 -15.53 -0.47 -7.88
CA GLY A 55 -16.35 -1.67 -7.95
C GLY A 55 -15.64 -2.95 -7.53
N TYR A 56 -14.43 -2.86 -6.96
CA TYR A 56 -13.80 -4.01 -6.31
C TYR A 56 -14.72 -4.49 -5.19
N ARG A 57 -15.11 -5.76 -5.26
CA ARG A 57 -15.82 -6.46 -4.19
C ARG A 57 -14.88 -7.57 -3.76
N GLU A 58 -14.66 -7.69 -2.46
CA GLU A 58 -13.67 -8.59 -1.87
C GLU A 58 -14.09 -10.06 -2.02
N ALA A 59 -14.14 -10.55 -3.25
CA ALA A 59 -14.34 -11.94 -3.59
C ALA A 59 -12.96 -12.63 -3.64
N ARG A 60 -12.48 -13.00 -2.44
CA ARG A 60 -11.47 -14.05 -2.20
C ARG A 60 -10.02 -13.77 -2.68
N LYS A 61 -9.11 -14.01 -1.73
CA LYS A 61 -7.62 -14.01 -1.80
C LYS A 61 -6.94 -12.64 -1.70
N ILE A 62 -6.95 -12.07 -0.50
CA ILE A 62 -5.73 -11.40 -0.03
C ILE A 62 -4.87 -12.51 0.59
N SER A 63 -4.10 -13.21 -0.24
CA SER A 63 -2.97 -13.98 0.27
C SER A 63 -2.11 -13.04 1.07
N SER A 64 -2.00 -13.35 2.37
CA SER A 64 -1.07 -12.81 3.36
C SER A 64 -0.06 -11.82 2.79
N VAL A 65 -0.09 -10.58 3.29
CA VAL A 65 1.10 -9.73 3.29
C VAL A 65 2.19 -10.56 3.95
N ARG A 66 3.03 -11.16 3.11
CA ARG A 66 4.23 -11.86 3.49
C ARG A 66 5.16 -10.79 4.07
N PRO A 67 5.47 -10.82 5.38
CA PRO A 67 6.25 -9.76 6.02
C PRO A 67 7.63 -9.58 5.37
N ASP A 68 8.09 -10.58 4.61
CA ASP A 68 9.28 -10.61 3.77
C ASP A 68 9.28 -9.67 2.54
N ARG A 69 8.12 -9.09 2.14
CA ARG A 69 8.03 -8.23 0.94
C ARG A 69 7.84 -6.73 1.21
N ILE A 70 7.82 -6.27 2.45
CA ILE A 70 7.93 -4.83 2.73
C ILE A 70 9.40 -4.43 2.56
N ARG A 71 9.84 -4.30 1.31
CA ARG A 71 11.07 -3.55 1.02
C ARG A 71 10.71 -2.08 1.01
N ALA A 72 11.06 -1.41 2.10
CA ALA A 72 11.37 0.01 2.03
C ALA A 72 12.57 0.15 1.08
N VAL A 73 12.31 0.61 -0.14
CA VAL A 73 13.33 1.16 -1.04
C VAL A 73 13.57 2.62 -0.73
#